data_AF-A0A0R1HKU5-F1
#
_entry.id   AF-A0A0R1HKU5-F1
#
_cell.length_a   1.000
_cell.length_b   1.000
_cell.length_c   1.000
_cell.angle_alpha   90.00
_cell.angle_beta   90.00
_cell.angle_gamma   90.00
#
_symmetry.space_group_name_H-M   'P 1'
#
loop_
_entity.id
_entity.type
_entity.pdbx_description
1 polymer ?
#
loop_
_entity_poly.entity_id
_entity_poly.type
_entity_poly.pdbx_seq_one_letter_code
_entity_poly.pdbx_strand_id
1 'polypeptide(L)'
;MKILGILGAHRNDGATAMMLDAVLGGVKAPNETETIYLEDYNFKPDTRDQRDPVLDELEAKMLASDIWVIAAPTYWGALSGEMKNFFDCMRQRLVRFDHEGGTHPDRFKDKHYLSLTNCYASPIENWVTGVTDQAFRTIDKVMSAAGVIKIHELVLTNTWGLEALPEAKARECQKWGNRLNTKIKKDDSTMKRYIQLFFMVALMALLTMGIQVVFHLTPTTGFWLHYASFVFIFYVLLAAILHFFTVVKHRRR
;
A
#
# COMPACT_ATOMS: atom_id res chain seq x y z
N MET A 1 19.65 9.22 -8.33
CA MET A 1 18.72 8.11 -8.01
C MET A 1 18.13 7.59 -9.29
N LYS A 2 17.81 6.30 -9.35
CA LYS A 2 17.12 5.67 -10.47
C LYS A 2 15.69 5.31 -10.06
N ILE A 3 14.71 5.82 -10.81
CA ILE A 3 13.28 5.57 -10.60
C ILE A 3 12.80 4.61 -11.69
N LEU A 4 12.23 3.48 -11.29
CA LEU A 4 11.73 2.47 -12.22
C LEU A 4 10.19 2.49 -12.25
N GLY A 5 9.60 2.81 -13.39
CA GLY A 5 8.20 2.57 -13.67
C GLY A 5 7.96 1.13 -14.08
N ILE A 6 6.96 0.48 -13.47
CA ILE A 6 6.54 -0.89 -13.85
C ILE A 6 5.06 -0.81 -14.21
N LEU A 7 4.76 -0.94 -15.50
CA LEU A 7 3.42 -0.91 -16.06
C LEU A 7 2.90 -2.32 -16.29
N GLY A 8 1.92 -2.74 -15.49
CA GLY A 8 1.19 -4.00 -15.66
C GLY A 8 -0.21 -3.78 -16.19
N ALA A 9 -0.33 -3.25 -17.40
CA ALA A 9 -1.59 -3.05 -18.09
C ALA A 9 -1.57 -3.79 -19.43
N HIS A 10 -2.73 -4.03 -20.04
CA HIS A 10 -2.80 -4.62 -21.39
C HIS A 10 -2.54 -3.62 -22.53
N ARG A 11 -2.37 -2.33 -22.18
CA ARG A 11 -2.14 -1.23 -23.12
C ARG A 11 -1.06 -0.31 -22.58
N ASN A 12 -0.08 0.03 -23.42
CA ASN A 12 0.99 0.99 -23.11
C ASN A 12 0.61 2.46 -23.37
N ASP A 13 -0.60 2.72 -23.89
CA ASP A 13 -1.13 4.05 -24.19
C ASP A 13 -2.39 4.40 -23.36
N GLY A 14 -2.78 3.52 -22.44
CA GLY A 14 -3.99 3.68 -21.63
C GLY A 14 -3.82 4.69 -20.48
N ALA A 15 -4.91 4.95 -19.76
CA ALA A 15 -4.92 5.91 -18.64
C ALA A 15 -3.87 5.61 -17.55
N THR A 16 -3.57 4.33 -17.29
CA THR A 16 -2.51 3.92 -16.33
C THR A 16 -1.12 4.33 -16.84
N ALA A 17 -0.86 4.12 -18.13
CA ALA A 17 0.41 4.48 -18.76
C ALA A 17 0.59 6.00 -18.76
N MET A 18 -0.44 6.77 -19.14
CA MET A 18 -0.38 8.22 -19.07
C MET A 18 -0.09 8.72 -17.65
N MET A 19 -0.69 8.11 -16.61
CA MET A 19 -0.39 8.46 -15.22
C MET A 19 1.07 8.18 -14.86
N LEU A 20 1.59 7.03 -15.30
CA LEU A 20 2.99 6.65 -15.10
C LEU A 20 3.93 7.66 -15.76
N ASP A 21 3.69 7.98 -17.03
CA ASP A 21 4.47 8.95 -17.79
C ASP A 21 4.44 10.33 -17.12
N ALA A 22 3.28 10.77 -16.64
CA ALA A 22 3.16 12.05 -15.93
C ALA A 22 3.93 12.05 -14.60
N VAL A 23 4.02 10.92 -13.88
CA VAL A 23 4.84 10.81 -12.67
C VAL A 23 6.33 10.83 -13.04
N LEU A 24 6.76 10.00 -14.00
CA LEU A 24 8.16 9.92 -14.39
C LEU A 24 8.66 11.23 -15.02
N GLY A 25 7.83 11.92 -15.80
CA GLY A 25 8.13 13.25 -16.34
C GLY A 25 8.29 14.35 -15.27
N GLY A 26 7.88 14.11 -14.02
CA GLY A 26 8.16 15.00 -12.90
C GLY A 26 9.55 14.82 -12.29
N VAL A 27 10.26 13.73 -12.62
CA VAL A 27 11.63 13.46 -12.18
C VAL A 27 12.59 14.36 -12.97
N LYS A 28 13.59 14.93 -12.30
CA LYS A 28 14.54 15.90 -12.87
C LYS A 28 15.96 15.35 -12.82
N ALA A 29 16.78 15.75 -13.78
CA ALA A 29 18.22 15.52 -13.76
C ALA A 29 18.83 16.01 -12.42
N PRO A 30 19.84 15.31 -11.86
CA PRO A 30 20.56 14.16 -12.43
C PRO A 30 19.90 12.79 -12.16
N ASN A 31 18.65 12.74 -11.70
CA ASN A 31 17.95 11.46 -11.51
C ASN A 31 17.51 10.88 -12.86
N GLU A 32 17.46 9.55 -12.92
CA GLU A 32 17.13 8.80 -14.13
C GLU A 32 15.80 8.07 -13.95
N THR A 33 15.08 7.91 -15.06
CA THR A 33 13.83 7.14 -15.12
C THR A 33 13.91 6.06 -16.17
N GLU A 34 13.38 4.88 -15.87
CA GLU A 34 13.18 3.80 -16.84
C GLU A 34 11.75 3.28 -16.69
N THR A 35 11.10 2.90 -17.80
CA THR A 35 9.79 2.24 -17.79
C THR A 35 9.93 0.81 -18.30
N ILE A 36 9.37 -0.14 -17.54
CA ILE A 36 9.14 -1.51 -17.95
C ILE A 36 7.65 -1.65 -18.25
N TYR A 37 7.32 -2.08 -19.47
CA TYR A 37 5.98 -2.52 -19.83
C TYR A 37 5.91 -4.04 -19.80
N LEU A 38 5.18 -4.61 -18.84
CA LEU A 38 5.27 -6.05 -18.54
C LEU A 38 4.86 -6.95 -19.71
N GLU A 39 3.91 -6.52 -20.54
CA GLU A 39 3.48 -7.25 -21.75
C GLU A 39 4.60 -7.42 -22.80
N ASP A 40 5.68 -6.63 -22.74
CA ASP A 40 6.84 -6.81 -23.61
C ASP A 40 7.74 -7.98 -23.16
N TYR A 41 7.49 -8.55 -21.98
CA TYR A 41 8.35 -9.55 -21.33
C TYR A 41 7.60 -10.87 -21.17
N ASN A 42 8.11 -11.91 -21.81
CA ASN A 42 7.59 -13.28 -21.66
C ASN A 42 8.30 -14.01 -20.52
N PHE A 43 7.98 -13.66 -19.27
CA PHE A 43 8.53 -14.31 -18.08
C PHE A 43 7.62 -15.44 -17.57
N LYS A 44 8.23 -16.43 -16.91
CA LYS A 44 7.53 -17.52 -16.22
C LYS A 44 8.03 -17.64 -14.77
N PRO A 45 7.26 -18.28 -13.87
CA PRO A 45 7.74 -18.56 -12.52
C PRO A 45 9.01 -19.41 -12.56
N ASP A 46 9.93 -19.15 -11.63
CA ASP A 46 11.07 -20.02 -11.40
C ASP A 46 10.59 -21.44 -11.06
N THR A 47 11.32 -22.43 -11.57
CA THR A 47 11.16 -23.83 -11.18
C THR A 47 12.33 -24.26 -10.30
N ARG A 48 12.22 -25.43 -9.67
CA ARG A 48 13.25 -25.94 -8.75
C ARG A 48 14.66 -25.95 -9.37
N ASP A 49 14.75 -26.28 -10.64
CA ASP A 49 16.01 -26.53 -11.33
C ASP A 49 16.37 -25.45 -12.36
N GLN A 50 15.48 -24.46 -12.58
CA GLN A 50 15.65 -23.46 -13.62
C GLN A 50 15.09 -22.09 -13.20
N ARG A 51 15.98 -21.09 -13.19
CA ARG A 51 15.63 -19.68 -13.10
C ARG A 51 15.22 -19.14 -14.47
N ASP A 52 14.23 -18.27 -14.48
CA ASP A 52 13.83 -17.54 -15.69
C ASP A 52 14.80 -16.36 -15.94
N PRO A 53 15.46 -16.29 -17.12
CA PRO A 53 16.42 -15.24 -17.44
C PRO A 53 15.77 -13.87 -17.69
N VAL A 54 14.50 -13.83 -18.09
CA VAL A 54 13.74 -12.58 -18.24
C VAL A 54 13.44 -12.01 -16.86
N LEU A 55 13.08 -12.85 -15.88
CA LEU A 55 12.99 -12.41 -14.50
C LEU A 55 14.35 -11.96 -13.94
N ASP A 56 15.48 -12.53 -14.37
CA ASP A 56 16.81 -12.07 -13.95
C ASP A 56 17.09 -10.63 -14.44
N GLU A 57 16.70 -10.32 -15.67
CA GLU A 57 16.77 -8.95 -16.22
C GLU A 57 15.88 -7.98 -15.41
N LEU A 58 14.61 -8.34 -15.19
CA LEU A 58 13.66 -7.51 -14.45
C LEU A 58 14.12 -7.30 -13.01
N GLU A 59 14.61 -8.35 -12.35
CA GLU A 59 15.18 -8.30 -11.00
C GLU A 59 16.39 -7.36 -10.94
N ALA A 60 17.30 -7.42 -11.93
CA ALA A 60 18.46 -6.54 -12.00
C ALA A 60 18.05 -5.06 -12.13
N LYS A 61 17.03 -4.75 -12.94
CA LYS A 61 16.47 -3.38 -13.05
C LYS A 61 15.86 -2.91 -11.73
N MET A 62 15.14 -3.79 -11.04
CA MET A 62 14.56 -3.50 -9.71
C MET A 62 15.64 -3.29 -8.64
N LEU A 63 16.74 -4.04 -8.69
CA LEU A 63 17.88 -3.87 -7.77
C LEU A 63 18.62 -2.56 -8.01
N ALA A 64 18.83 -2.19 -9.28
CA ALA A 64 19.52 -0.97 -9.67
C ALA A 64 18.71 0.32 -9.44
N SER A 65 17.41 0.21 -9.14
CA SER A 65 16.53 1.37 -8.89
C SER A 65 16.29 1.61 -7.41
N ASP A 66 16.23 2.88 -7.01
CA ASP A 66 15.99 3.30 -5.63
C ASP A 66 14.48 3.34 -5.31
N ILE A 67 13.66 3.71 -6.30
CA ILE A 67 12.22 3.90 -6.15
C ILE A 67 11.49 3.19 -7.29
N TRP A 68 10.40 2.52 -6.97
CA TRP A 68 9.50 1.90 -7.96
C TRP A 68 8.18 2.67 -8.07
N VAL A 69 7.72 2.91 -9.29
CA VAL A 69 6.36 3.38 -9.57
C VAL A 69 5.57 2.20 -10.13
N ILE A 70 4.79 1.54 -9.26
CA ILE A 70 3.98 0.37 -9.60
C ILE A 70 2.66 0.84 -10.19
N ALA A 71 2.47 0.65 -11.50
CA ALA A 71 1.33 1.16 -12.23
C ALA A 71 0.49 0.00 -12.79
N ALA A 72 -0.73 -0.16 -12.26
CA ALA A 72 -1.62 -1.24 -12.66
C ALA A 72 -3.09 -0.79 -12.58
N PRO A 73 -3.92 -1.00 -13.61
CA PRO A 73 -5.34 -0.67 -13.55
C PRO A 73 -6.10 -1.59 -12.57
N THR A 74 -7.26 -1.14 -12.10
CA THR A 74 -8.20 -1.98 -11.37
C THR A 74 -9.19 -2.62 -12.33
N TYR A 75 -9.08 -3.94 -12.49
CA TYR A 75 -10.01 -4.74 -13.28
C TYR A 75 -10.78 -5.68 -12.37
N TRP A 76 -12.10 -5.76 -12.56
CA TRP A 76 -12.99 -6.59 -11.73
C TRP A 76 -12.84 -6.33 -10.23
N GLY A 77 -12.58 -5.07 -9.84
CA GLY A 77 -12.38 -4.69 -8.44
C GLY A 77 -11.08 -5.22 -7.82
N ALA A 78 -10.13 -5.71 -8.62
CA ALA A 78 -8.86 -6.25 -8.17
C ALA A 78 -7.67 -5.72 -9.00
N LEU A 79 -6.46 -6.10 -8.60
CA LEU A 79 -5.25 -5.81 -9.36
C LEU A 79 -5.31 -6.47 -10.74
N SER A 80 -4.87 -5.78 -11.79
CA SER A 80 -4.71 -6.35 -13.13
C SER A 80 -4.00 -7.71 -13.11
N GLY A 81 -4.47 -8.65 -13.94
CA GLY A 81 -3.87 -9.98 -14.07
C GLY A 81 -2.37 -9.92 -14.40
N GLU A 82 -1.97 -8.98 -15.25
CA GLU A 82 -0.57 -8.81 -15.67
C GLU A 82 0.36 -8.48 -14.48
N MET A 83 0.08 -7.40 -13.75
CA MET A 83 0.85 -7.07 -12.54
C MET A 83 0.80 -8.19 -11.48
N LYS A 84 -0.34 -8.87 -11.34
CA LYS A 84 -0.47 -9.98 -10.39
C LYS A 84 0.39 -11.18 -10.80
N ASN A 85 0.42 -11.52 -12.08
CA ASN A 85 1.27 -12.57 -12.63
C ASN A 85 2.75 -12.27 -12.40
N PHE A 86 3.17 -11.02 -12.66
CA PHE A 86 4.53 -10.57 -12.36
C PHE A 86 4.89 -10.74 -10.88
N PHE A 87 4.01 -10.31 -9.96
CA PHE A 87 4.23 -10.51 -8.52
C PHE A 87 4.29 -11.98 -8.11
N ASP A 88 3.48 -12.85 -8.71
CA ASP A 88 3.50 -14.28 -8.42
C ASP A 88 4.80 -14.93 -8.90
N CYS A 89 5.26 -14.57 -10.11
CA CYS A 89 6.52 -15.05 -10.67
C CYS A 89 7.73 -14.55 -9.87
N MET A 90 7.69 -13.29 -9.42
CA MET A 90 8.75 -12.67 -8.61
C MET A 90 8.71 -13.08 -7.14
N ARG A 91 7.73 -13.87 -6.67
CA ARG A 91 7.51 -14.16 -5.26
C ARG A 91 8.78 -14.65 -4.55
N GLN A 92 9.51 -15.59 -5.14
CA GLN A 92 10.73 -16.16 -4.53
C GLN A 92 11.96 -15.26 -4.63
N ARG A 93 11.88 -14.20 -5.42
CA ARG A 93 12.94 -13.20 -5.62
C ARG A 93 12.75 -11.98 -4.73
N LEU A 94 11.49 -11.65 -4.42
CA LEU A 94 11.11 -10.51 -3.60
C LEU A 94 11.34 -10.72 -2.10
N VAL A 95 11.23 -11.96 -1.63
CA VAL A 95 11.35 -12.34 -0.21
C VAL A 95 12.19 -13.59 -0.06
N ARG A 96 12.79 -13.76 1.12
CA ARG A 96 13.37 -15.04 1.55
C ARG A 96 12.37 -15.80 2.42
N PHE A 97 12.40 -17.13 2.34
CA PHE A 97 11.58 -18.00 3.18
C PHE A 97 12.42 -18.58 4.32
N ASP A 98 11.87 -18.60 5.54
CA ASP A 98 12.46 -19.35 6.64
C ASP A 98 12.05 -20.84 6.62
N HIS A 99 12.56 -21.61 7.58
CA HIS A 99 12.26 -23.04 7.70
C HIS A 99 10.80 -23.35 8.04
N GLU A 100 10.02 -22.37 8.52
CA GLU A 100 8.59 -22.49 8.84
C GLU A 100 7.70 -22.02 7.68
N GLY A 101 8.30 -21.56 6.57
CA GLY A 101 7.59 -21.00 5.42
C GLY A 101 7.18 -19.53 5.59
N GLY A 102 7.66 -18.86 6.63
CA GLY A 102 7.50 -17.43 6.84
C GLY A 102 8.29 -16.61 5.82
N THR A 103 7.69 -15.53 5.31
CA THR A 103 8.32 -14.61 4.36
C THR A 103 9.03 -13.47 5.09
N HIS A 104 10.29 -13.22 4.75
CA HIS A 104 11.08 -12.12 5.30
C HIS A 104 11.64 -11.23 4.18
N PRO A 105 11.79 -9.92 4.41
CA PRO A 105 12.52 -9.05 3.51
C PRO A 105 13.94 -9.57 3.23
N ASP A 106 14.40 -9.34 2.01
CA ASP A 106 15.74 -9.71 1.53
C ASP A 106 16.41 -8.49 0.85
N ARG A 107 16.87 -8.64 -0.39
CA ARG A 107 17.66 -7.66 -1.18
C ARG A 107 16.95 -6.35 -1.52
N PHE A 108 15.62 -6.31 -1.44
CA PHE A 108 14.82 -5.11 -1.76
C PHE A 108 14.44 -4.27 -0.54
N LYS A 109 14.84 -4.70 0.65
CA LYS A 109 14.53 -4.01 1.90
C LYS A 109 14.96 -2.54 1.83
N ASP A 110 14.14 -1.66 2.41
CA ASP A 110 14.37 -0.22 2.54
C ASP A 110 14.31 0.59 1.23
N LYS A 111 14.06 -0.06 0.07
CA LYS A 111 13.64 0.64 -1.16
C LYS A 111 12.27 1.26 -0.97
N HIS A 112 11.88 2.15 -1.88
CA HIS A 112 10.58 2.84 -1.79
C HIS A 112 9.69 2.58 -3.00
N TYR A 113 8.37 2.70 -2.82
CA TYR A 113 7.43 2.62 -3.93
C TYR A 113 6.31 3.65 -3.88
N LEU A 114 5.82 4.03 -5.05
CA LEU A 114 4.59 4.76 -5.28
C LEU A 114 3.68 3.88 -6.14
N SER A 115 2.40 3.75 -5.81
CA SER A 115 1.47 2.94 -6.59
C SER A 115 0.44 3.80 -7.34
N LEU A 116 0.13 3.40 -8.57
CA LEU A 116 -0.87 4.04 -9.44
C LEU A 116 -1.94 3.02 -9.80
N THR A 117 -3.21 3.44 -9.73
CA THR A 117 -4.31 2.68 -10.33
C THR A 117 -5.32 3.62 -10.97
N ASN A 118 -6.21 3.03 -11.77
CA ASN A 118 -7.41 3.69 -12.24
C ASN A 118 -8.62 2.77 -12.20
N CYS A 119 -9.80 3.37 -12.34
CA CYS A 119 -11.04 2.66 -12.55
C CYS A 119 -12.03 3.52 -13.36
N TYR A 120 -13.00 2.84 -13.99
CA TYR A 120 -14.09 3.51 -14.69
C TYR A 120 -15.09 4.16 -13.73
N ALA A 121 -15.17 3.68 -12.49
CA ALA A 121 -16.09 4.17 -11.48
C ALA A 121 -15.91 5.66 -11.21
N SER A 122 -17.00 6.32 -10.82
CA SER A 122 -16.93 7.75 -10.47
C SER A 122 -16.16 7.98 -9.16
N PRO A 123 -15.64 9.21 -8.91
CA PRO A 123 -15.00 9.54 -7.64
C PRO A 123 -15.86 9.20 -6.41
N ILE A 124 -17.17 9.50 -6.49
CA ILE A 124 -18.11 9.25 -5.39
C ILE A 124 -18.32 7.75 -5.22
N GLU A 125 -18.55 7.02 -6.32
CA GLU A 125 -18.72 5.58 -6.28
C GLU A 125 -17.48 4.88 -5.71
N ASN A 126 -16.28 5.24 -6.18
CA ASN A 126 -15.04 4.67 -5.67
C ASN A 126 -14.84 4.99 -4.19
N TRP A 127 -15.20 6.21 -3.75
CA TRP A 127 -15.12 6.59 -2.35
C TRP A 127 -16.09 5.79 -1.46
N VAL A 128 -17.31 5.50 -1.93
CA VAL A 128 -18.31 4.73 -1.18
C VAL A 128 -18.01 3.22 -1.18
N THR A 129 -17.62 2.68 -2.32
CA THR A 129 -17.51 1.23 -2.52
C THR A 129 -16.09 0.71 -2.32
N GLY A 130 -15.08 1.55 -2.54
CA GLY A 130 -13.68 1.18 -2.50
C GLY A 130 -13.25 0.29 -3.66
N VAL A 131 -13.77 0.51 -4.88
CA VAL A 131 -13.47 -0.34 -6.06
C VAL A 131 -11.95 -0.56 -6.22
N THR A 132 -11.14 0.48 -6.01
CA THR A 132 -9.69 0.43 -6.18
C THR A 132 -8.91 -0.12 -4.97
N ASP A 133 -9.54 -0.25 -3.81
CA ASP A 133 -8.86 -0.58 -2.55
C ASP A 133 -8.12 -1.92 -2.64
N GLN A 134 -8.74 -2.93 -3.26
CA GLN A 134 -8.16 -4.26 -3.28
C GLN A 134 -6.91 -4.35 -4.18
N ALA A 135 -6.86 -3.57 -5.26
CA ALA A 135 -5.67 -3.45 -6.08
C ALA A 135 -4.50 -2.90 -5.25
N PHE A 136 -4.72 -1.79 -4.56
CA PHE A 136 -3.72 -1.18 -3.68
C PHE A 136 -3.31 -2.09 -2.53
N ARG A 137 -4.26 -2.73 -1.84
CA ARG A 137 -3.96 -3.69 -0.75
C ARG A 137 -3.12 -4.87 -1.25
N THR A 138 -3.33 -5.31 -2.48
CA THR A 138 -2.53 -6.39 -3.09
C THR A 138 -1.10 -5.93 -3.34
N ILE A 139 -0.91 -4.74 -3.93
CA ILE A 139 0.42 -4.13 -4.09
C ILE A 139 1.10 -3.97 -2.73
N ASP A 140 0.42 -3.36 -1.77
CA ASP A 140 0.94 -3.11 -0.42
C ASP A 140 1.37 -4.39 0.28
N LYS A 141 0.61 -5.48 0.13
CA LYS A 141 0.95 -6.77 0.71
C LYS A 141 2.27 -7.31 0.15
N VAL A 142 2.46 -7.24 -1.16
CA VAL A 142 3.70 -7.72 -1.82
C VAL A 142 4.88 -6.82 -1.43
N MET A 143 4.72 -5.50 -1.54
CA MET A 143 5.78 -4.54 -1.23
C MET A 143 6.19 -4.59 0.25
N SER A 144 5.23 -4.68 1.17
CA SER A 144 5.51 -4.79 2.61
C SER A 144 6.23 -6.10 2.95
N ALA A 145 5.87 -7.21 2.32
CA ALA A 145 6.56 -8.48 2.50
C ALA A 145 8.02 -8.40 2.02
N ALA A 146 8.27 -7.69 0.91
CA ALA A 146 9.61 -7.42 0.39
C ALA A 146 10.41 -6.38 1.20
N GLY A 147 9.79 -5.75 2.22
CA GLY A 147 10.41 -4.69 3.02
C GLY A 147 10.53 -3.35 2.30
N VAL A 148 9.71 -3.12 1.28
CA VAL A 148 9.71 -1.90 0.45
C VAL A 148 8.69 -0.90 1.03
N ILE A 149 9.12 0.35 1.18
CA ILE A 149 8.43 1.38 1.95
C ILE A 149 7.53 2.24 1.04
N LYS A 150 6.27 2.34 1.41
CA LYS A 150 5.29 3.15 0.68
C LYS A 150 5.53 4.66 0.79
N ILE A 151 5.59 5.32 -0.37
CA ILE A 151 5.65 6.79 -0.52
C ILE A 151 4.24 7.37 -0.60
N HIS A 152 3.43 6.89 -1.55
CA HIS A 152 2.10 7.41 -1.86
C HIS A 152 1.30 6.49 -2.79
N GLU A 153 0.02 6.81 -2.97
CA GLU A 153 -0.92 6.20 -3.91
C GLU A 153 -1.57 7.28 -4.76
N LEU A 154 -1.74 7.02 -6.06
CA LEU A 154 -2.53 7.86 -6.94
C LEU A 154 -3.60 7.03 -7.63
N VAL A 155 -4.83 7.55 -7.60
CA VAL A 155 -5.98 6.96 -8.27
C VAL A 155 -6.54 7.93 -9.30
N LEU A 156 -6.92 7.41 -10.47
CA LEU A 156 -7.73 8.13 -11.45
C LEU A 156 -9.06 7.40 -11.67
N THR A 157 -10.15 8.13 -11.48
CA THR A 157 -11.53 7.66 -11.67
C THR A 157 -12.09 8.20 -12.98
N ASN A 158 -13.29 7.77 -13.38
CA ASN A 158 -13.94 8.17 -14.64
C ASN A 158 -13.08 7.90 -15.90
N THR A 159 -12.38 6.78 -15.97
CA THR A 159 -11.48 6.50 -17.11
C THR A 159 -12.14 5.91 -18.34
N TRP A 160 -13.46 5.68 -18.32
CA TRP A 160 -14.16 5.13 -19.48
C TRP A 160 -14.16 6.14 -20.64
N GLY A 161 -13.57 5.77 -21.78
CA GLY A 161 -13.44 6.64 -22.95
C GLY A 161 -12.45 7.80 -22.77
N LEU A 162 -11.55 7.72 -21.79
CA LEU A 162 -10.58 8.79 -21.55
C LEU A 162 -9.47 8.77 -22.60
N GLU A 163 -9.32 9.86 -23.35
CA GLU A 163 -8.26 10.03 -24.36
C GLU A 163 -7.02 10.75 -23.81
N ALA A 164 -7.19 11.63 -22.82
CA ALA A 164 -6.11 12.40 -22.22
C ALA A 164 -6.32 12.54 -20.71
N LEU A 165 -5.21 12.66 -19.96
CA LEU A 165 -5.28 12.91 -18.53
C LEU A 165 -5.92 14.27 -18.23
N PRO A 166 -6.88 14.34 -17.28
CA PRO A 166 -7.34 15.61 -16.76
C PRO A 166 -6.17 16.40 -16.19
N GLU A 167 -6.07 17.70 -16.49
CA GLU A 167 -4.91 18.51 -16.10
C GLU A 167 -4.64 18.48 -14.60
N ALA A 168 -5.69 18.44 -13.78
CA ALA A 168 -5.55 18.34 -12.33
C ALA A 168 -4.82 17.06 -11.91
N LYS A 169 -5.13 15.92 -12.56
CA LYS A 169 -4.46 14.65 -12.31
C LYS A 169 -3.04 14.66 -12.86
N ALA A 170 -2.82 15.22 -14.06
CA ALA A 170 -1.48 15.37 -14.62
C ALA A 170 -0.56 16.19 -13.70
N ARG A 171 -1.05 17.34 -13.19
CA ARG A 171 -0.33 18.17 -12.20
C ARG A 171 -0.05 17.43 -10.89
N GLU A 172 -1.00 16.63 -10.41
CA GLU A 172 -0.81 15.81 -9.21
C GLU A 172 0.28 14.74 -9.42
N CYS A 173 0.24 14.02 -10.53
CA CYS A 173 1.26 13.05 -10.92
C CYS A 173 2.64 13.69 -11.02
N GLN A 174 2.76 14.82 -11.73
CA GLN A 174 4.01 15.57 -11.85
C GLN A 174 4.54 16.08 -10.51
N LYS A 175 3.65 16.56 -9.63
CA LYS A 175 4.01 17.00 -8.27
C LYS A 175 4.62 15.85 -7.47
N TRP A 176 4.07 14.64 -7.59
CA TRP A 176 4.62 13.46 -6.94
C TRP A 176 5.92 12.98 -7.57
N GLY A 177 6.02 12.99 -8.90
CA GLY A 177 7.27 12.78 -9.61
C GLY A 177 8.39 13.70 -9.13
N ASN A 178 8.09 15.00 -8.98
CA ASN A 178 9.03 15.98 -8.46
C ASN A 178 9.51 15.64 -7.05
N ARG A 179 8.60 15.17 -6.19
CA ARG A 179 8.95 14.71 -4.82
C ARG A 179 9.87 13.49 -4.82
N LEU A 180 9.82 12.64 -5.85
CA LEU A 180 10.73 11.48 -5.93
C LEU A 180 12.20 11.92 -6.03
N ASN A 181 12.49 13.13 -6.51
CA ASN A 181 13.87 13.64 -6.60
C ASN A 181 14.59 13.81 -5.26
N THR A 182 13.87 13.86 -4.15
CA THR A 182 14.43 14.20 -2.82
C THR A 182 14.02 13.23 -1.72
N LYS A 183 13.05 12.34 -1.99
CA LYS A 183 12.35 11.62 -0.93
C LYS A 183 12.87 10.19 -0.78
N ILE A 184 13.89 10.03 0.06
CA ILE A 184 14.20 8.76 0.72
C ILE A 184 13.52 8.82 2.08
N LYS A 185 12.33 8.22 2.20
CA LYS A 185 11.58 8.25 3.46
C LYS A 185 12.24 7.30 4.45
N LYS A 186 12.98 7.82 5.43
CA LYS A 186 13.51 7.02 6.54
C LYS A 186 12.32 6.38 7.29
N ASP A 187 12.25 5.05 7.32
CA ASP A 187 11.20 4.33 8.05
C ASP A 187 11.50 4.33 9.55
N ASP A 188 11.38 5.50 10.17
CA ASP A 188 11.29 5.58 11.62
C ASP A 188 10.00 6.29 12.01
N SER A 189 8.89 5.66 11.61
CA SER A 189 7.55 6.03 12.06
C SER A 189 7.21 5.42 13.43
N THR A 190 8.13 4.69 14.05
CA THR A 190 7.95 3.99 15.32
C THR A 190 7.49 4.93 16.42
N MET A 191 8.16 6.07 16.57
CA MET A 191 7.78 7.11 17.53
C MET A 191 6.38 7.66 17.28
N LYS A 192 6.02 7.90 16.00
CA LYS A 192 4.67 8.36 15.63
C LYS A 192 3.61 7.34 16.00
N ARG A 193 3.87 6.04 15.76
CA ARG A 193 2.96 4.95 16.13
C ARG A 193 2.80 4.87 17.65
N TYR A 194 3.88 5.01 18.42
CA TYR A 194 3.79 5.05 19.88
C TYR A 194 3.02 6.26 20.39
N ILE A 195 3.24 7.44 19.83
CA ILE A 195 2.48 8.65 20.18
C ILE A 195 0.98 8.45 19.88
N GLN A 196 0.64 7.89 18.71
CA GLN A 196 -0.74 7.60 18.37
C GLN A 196 -1.36 6.56 19.32
N LEU A 197 -0.64 5.48 19.62
CA LEU A 197 -1.09 4.46 20.57
C LEU A 197 -1.32 5.06 21.95
N PHE A 198 -0.41 5.92 22.42
CA PHE A 198 -0.54 6.63 23.69
C PHE A 198 -1.84 7.45 23.73
N PHE A 199 -2.12 8.27 22.71
CA PHE A 199 -3.35 9.08 22.69
C PHE A 199 -4.62 8.24 22.56
N MET A 200 -4.58 7.12 21.82
CA MET A 200 -5.72 6.18 21.78
C MET A 200 -6.01 5.58 23.16
N VAL A 201 -4.97 5.10 23.86
CA VAL A 201 -5.12 4.54 25.21
C VAL A 201 -5.57 5.61 26.20
N ALA A 202 -5.01 6.83 26.13
CA ALA A 202 -5.37 7.94 26.99
C ALA A 202 -6.84 8.36 26.82
N LEU A 203 -7.32 8.47 25.58
CA LEU A 203 -8.73 8.79 25.30
C LEU A 203 -9.66 7.67 25.77
N MET A 204 -9.31 6.40 25.52
CA MET A 204 -10.11 5.27 25.99
C MET A 204 -10.17 5.23 27.53
N ALA A 205 -9.05 5.48 28.21
CA ALA A 205 -9.02 5.58 29.66
C ALA A 205 -9.93 6.70 30.17
N LEU A 206 -9.89 7.89 29.54
CA LEU A 206 -10.76 9.01 29.88
C LEU A 206 -12.25 8.67 29.70
N LEU A 207 -12.62 8.03 28.58
CA LEU A 207 -13.99 7.59 28.33
C LEU A 207 -14.46 6.57 29.37
N THR A 208 -13.61 5.59 29.69
CA THR A 208 -13.88 4.61 30.75
C THR A 208 -14.15 5.28 32.09
N MET A 209 -13.30 6.23 32.50
CA MET A 209 -13.49 6.99 33.74
C MET A 209 -14.79 7.82 33.70
N GLY A 210 -15.10 8.45 32.57
CA GLY A 210 -16.35 9.19 32.39
C GLY A 210 -17.58 8.31 32.56
N ILE A 211 -17.59 7.11 31.96
CA ILE A 211 -18.67 6.12 32.12
C ILE A 211 -18.78 5.69 33.58
N GLN A 212 -17.67 5.40 34.25
CA GLN A 212 -17.67 5.02 35.66
C GLN A 212 -18.30 6.10 36.56
N VAL A 213 -18.05 7.38 36.26
CA VAL A 213 -18.63 8.51 37.00
C VAL A 213 -20.11 8.69 36.69
N VAL A 214 -20.50 8.72 35.40
CA VAL A 214 -21.90 8.95 34.98
C VAL A 214 -22.84 7.86 35.51
N PHE A 215 -22.42 6.59 35.43
CA PHE A 215 -23.25 5.47 35.86
C PHE A 215 -23.07 5.11 37.35
N HIS A 216 -22.36 5.93 38.12
CA HIS A 216 -22.10 5.69 39.55
C HIS A 216 -21.48 4.30 39.81
N LEU A 217 -20.72 3.78 38.84
CA LEU A 217 -20.00 2.49 38.92
C LEU A 217 -18.67 2.64 39.69
N THR A 218 -18.57 3.70 40.49
CA THR A 218 -17.44 4.08 41.34
C THR A 218 -17.80 3.71 42.79
N PRO A 219 -17.49 2.48 43.25
CA PRO A 219 -17.70 2.12 44.65
C PRO A 219 -16.84 3.01 45.54
N THR A 220 -17.43 3.76 46.47
CA THR A 220 -16.77 4.81 47.27
C THR A 220 -15.63 4.34 48.17
N THR A 221 -15.40 3.02 48.27
CA THR A 221 -14.34 2.42 49.10
C THR A 221 -13.69 1.23 48.39
N GLY A 222 -12.36 1.27 48.25
CA GLY A 222 -11.54 0.14 47.80
C GLY A 222 -10.95 0.32 46.39
N PHE A 223 -9.65 0.59 46.33
CA PHE A 223 -8.87 0.73 45.09
C PHE A 223 -9.11 -0.42 44.09
N TRP A 224 -9.15 -1.66 44.58
CA TRP A 224 -9.29 -2.85 43.74
C TRP A 224 -10.63 -2.94 43.01
N LEU A 225 -11.72 -2.47 43.62
CA LEU A 225 -13.04 -2.46 43.01
C LEU A 225 -13.15 -1.39 41.90
N HIS A 226 -12.57 -0.21 42.13
CA HIS A 226 -12.43 0.82 41.10
C HIS A 226 -11.57 0.36 39.92
N TYR A 227 -10.45 -0.30 40.22
CA TYR A 227 -9.56 -0.86 39.22
C TYR A 227 -10.26 -1.95 38.40
N ALA A 228 -10.96 -2.87 39.06
CA ALA A 228 -11.69 -3.95 38.39
C ALA A 228 -12.80 -3.41 37.45
N SER A 229 -13.59 -2.42 37.87
CA SER A 229 -14.62 -1.83 37.01
C SER A 229 -14.02 -1.04 35.84
N PHE A 230 -12.87 -0.38 36.05
CA PHE A 230 -12.14 0.31 34.99
C PHE A 230 -11.66 -0.68 33.92
N VAL A 231 -10.94 -1.73 34.33
CA VAL A 231 -10.40 -2.74 33.42
C VAL A 231 -11.53 -3.40 32.62
N PHE A 232 -12.64 -3.74 33.27
CA PHE A 232 -13.77 -4.38 32.61
C PHE A 232 -14.39 -3.47 31.53
N ILE A 233 -14.72 -2.22 31.87
CA ILE A 233 -15.33 -1.27 30.91
C ILE A 233 -14.36 -0.96 29.76
N PHE A 234 -13.08 -0.75 30.07
CA PHE A 234 -12.05 -0.51 29.06
C PHE A 234 -11.95 -1.68 28.08
N TYR A 235 -11.94 -2.92 28.58
CA TYR A 235 -11.81 -4.11 27.74
C TYR A 235 -13.08 -4.36 26.91
N VAL A 236 -14.27 -4.10 27.45
CA VAL A 236 -15.53 -4.18 26.69
C VAL A 236 -15.56 -3.14 25.56
N LEU A 237 -15.15 -1.89 25.83
CA LEU A 237 -15.04 -0.86 24.79
C LEU A 237 -14.02 -1.23 23.73
N LEU A 238 -12.85 -1.74 24.14
CA LEU A 238 -11.82 -2.21 23.22
C LEU A 238 -12.33 -3.36 22.35
N ALA A 239 -12.98 -4.35 22.95
CA ALA A 239 -13.56 -5.49 22.27
C ALA A 239 -14.68 -5.06 21.31
N ALA A 240 -15.54 -4.12 21.69
CA ALA A 240 -16.60 -3.59 20.84
C ALA A 240 -16.03 -2.82 19.63
N ILE A 241 -15.01 -1.98 19.85
CA ILE A 241 -14.31 -1.25 18.78
C ILE A 241 -13.60 -2.23 17.86
N LEU A 242 -12.82 -3.16 18.41
CA LEU A 242 -12.12 -4.17 17.63
C LEU A 242 -13.11 -5.01 16.83
N HIS A 243 -14.16 -5.54 17.46
CA HIS A 243 -15.22 -6.32 16.81
C HIS A 243 -15.95 -5.50 15.73
N PHE A 244 -16.23 -4.21 15.96
CA PHE A 244 -16.78 -3.34 14.92
C PHE A 244 -15.82 -3.23 13.74
N PHE A 245 -14.53 -2.95 13.98
CA PHE A 245 -13.55 -2.82 12.92
C PHE A 245 -13.16 -4.16 12.27
N THR A 246 -13.21 -5.29 12.96
CA THR A 246 -12.99 -6.61 12.35
C THR A 246 -14.26 -7.07 11.66
N VAL A 247 -15.41 -7.18 12.31
CA VAL A 247 -16.62 -7.78 11.72
C VAL A 247 -17.30 -6.86 10.70
N VAL A 248 -17.42 -5.55 10.94
CA VAL A 248 -18.07 -4.64 9.99
C VAL A 248 -17.16 -4.34 8.79
N LYS A 249 -15.83 -4.32 8.99
CA LYS A 249 -14.87 -4.08 7.90
C LYS A 249 -14.40 -5.36 7.18
N HIS A 250 -14.46 -6.54 7.81
CA HIS A 250 -14.24 -7.84 7.16
C HIS A 250 -15.50 -8.53 6.63
N ARG A 251 -16.71 -7.96 6.79
CA ARG A 251 -17.89 -8.37 6.01
C ARG A 251 -17.76 -8.11 4.49
N ARG A 252 -16.61 -7.60 4.04
CA ARG A 252 -16.15 -7.63 2.66
C ARG A 252 -14.78 -8.31 2.59
N ARG A 253 -14.80 -9.62 2.56
CA ARG A 253 -13.88 -10.42 1.75
C ARG A 253 -14.72 -11.37 0.93
#